data_AF-A0A938YT99-F1
#
_entry.id   AF-A0A938YT99-F1
#
_cell.length_a   1.000
_cell.length_b   1.000
_cell.length_c   1.000
_cell.angle_alpha   90.00
_cell.angle_beta   90.00
_cell.angle_gamma   90.00
#
_symmetry.space_group_name_H-M   'P 1'
#
loop_
_entity.id
_entity.type
_entity.pdbx_description
1 polymer ?
#
loop_
_entity_poly.entity_id
_entity_poly.type
_entity_poly.pdbx_seq_one_letter_code
_entity_poly.pdbx_strand_id
1 'polypeptide(L)'
;MNTLHREQNDKIFQIIDKVLNQVFGKEATQFIYDYLEQHYSLPQSAFSERIDVFAKGLEDCLSSGAFAVESKILEDLSAVYGSLNNRNLERKLERYDFPSQMRTVLRKA
;
A
#
# COMPACT_ATOMS: atom_id res chain seq x y z
N MET A 1 24.34 -3.01 -5.70
CA MET A 1 22.95 -2.93 -5.20
C MET A 1 22.91 -1.83 -4.15
N ASN A 2 22.11 -0.79 -4.36
CA ASN A 2 22.11 0.45 -3.57
C ASN A 2 21.37 0.26 -2.24
N THR A 3 22.07 0.49 -1.12
CA THR A 3 21.54 0.41 0.26
C THR A 3 20.30 1.28 0.48
N LEU A 4 20.25 2.44 -0.20
CA LEU A 4 19.12 3.38 -0.15
C LEU A 4 17.78 2.78 -0.60
N HIS A 5 17.79 1.92 -1.64
CA HIS A 5 16.56 1.34 -2.17
C HIS A 5 15.96 0.29 -1.22
N ARG A 6 16.81 -0.39 -0.45
CA ARG A 6 16.38 -1.37 0.55
C ARG A 6 15.73 -0.68 1.75
N GLU A 7 16.35 0.38 2.26
CA GLU A 7 15.79 1.15 3.38
C GLU A 7 14.43 1.78 3.04
N GLN A 8 14.23 2.22 1.80
CA GLN A 8 12.93 2.73 1.33
C GLN A 8 11.87 1.62 1.25
N ASN A 9 12.22 0.46 0.68
CA ASN A 9 11.35 -0.71 0.62
C ASN A 9 10.89 -1.14 2.03
N ASP A 10 11.83 -1.16 2.99
CA ASP A 10 11.55 -1.52 4.38
C ASP A 10 10.57 -0.54 5.04
N LYS A 11 10.70 0.78 4.79
CA LYS A 11 9.77 1.79 5.32
C LYS A 11 8.36 1.67 4.74
N ILE A 12 8.25 1.40 3.44
CA ILE A 12 6.94 1.22 2.78
C ILE A 12 6.24 -0.01 3.36
N PHE A 13 6.98 -1.11 3.48
CA PHE A 13 6.47 -2.32 4.10
C PHE A 13 5.99 -2.06 5.54
N GLN A 14 6.79 -1.37 6.36
CA GLN A 14 6.39 -1.03 7.74
C GLN A 14 5.09 -0.21 7.80
N ILE A 15 4.85 0.68 6.84
CA ILE A 15 3.62 1.47 6.80
C ILE A 15 2.43 0.60 6.37
N ILE A 16 2.59 -0.23 5.35
CA ILE A 16 1.57 -1.19 4.92
C ILE A 16 1.21 -2.13 6.07
N ASP A 17 2.22 -2.70 6.72
CA ASP A 17 2.06 -3.63 7.83
C ASP A 17 1.34 -2.99 9.01
N LYS A 18 1.74 -1.78 9.39
CA LYS A 18 1.05 -1.00 10.42
C LYS A 18 -0.42 -0.78 10.07
N VAL A 19 -0.73 -0.37 8.84
CA VAL A 19 -2.11 -0.09 8.44
C VAL A 19 -2.97 -1.36 8.45
N LEU A 20 -2.47 -2.46 7.87
CA LEU A 20 -3.20 -3.72 7.87
C LEU A 20 -3.46 -4.23 9.28
N ASN A 21 -2.45 -4.19 10.16
CA ASN A 21 -2.60 -4.60 11.55
C ASN A 21 -3.58 -3.70 12.32
N GLN A 22 -3.64 -2.40 12.02
CA GLN A 22 -4.59 -1.49 12.65
C GLN A 22 -6.04 -1.74 12.21
N VAL A 23 -6.26 -2.06 10.93
CA VAL A 23 -7.60 -2.28 10.39
C VAL A 23 -8.13 -3.67 10.73
N PHE A 24 -7.29 -4.71 10.60
CA PHE A 24 -7.72 -6.10 10.67
C PHE A 24 -7.18 -6.88 11.87
N GLY A 25 -6.16 -6.36 12.56
CA GLY A 25 -5.42 -7.12 13.56
C GLY A 25 -4.44 -8.13 12.94
N LYS A 26 -3.66 -8.78 13.79
CA LYS A 26 -2.51 -9.63 13.36
C LYS A 26 -2.93 -10.84 12.53
N GLU A 27 -3.96 -11.55 12.96
CA GLU A 27 -4.37 -12.83 12.36
C GLU A 27 -4.92 -12.62 10.94
N ALA A 28 -5.81 -11.65 10.77
CA ALA A 28 -6.36 -11.31 9.46
C ALA A 28 -5.32 -10.60 8.56
N THR A 29 -4.37 -9.85 9.13
CA THR A 29 -3.23 -9.32 8.36
C THR A 29 -2.37 -10.44 7.79
N GLN A 30 -2.06 -11.46 8.60
CA GLN A 30 -1.32 -12.62 8.13
C GLN A 30 -2.06 -13.36 7.01
N PHE A 31 -3.38 -13.53 7.15
CA PHE A 31 -4.20 -14.12 6.09
C PHE A 31 -4.10 -13.35 4.77
N ILE A 32 -4.11 -12.01 4.80
CA ILE A 32 -3.94 -11.19 3.60
C ILE A 32 -2.56 -11.42 2.97
N TYR A 33 -1.49 -11.49 3.78
CA TYR A 33 -0.16 -11.79 3.27
C TYR A 33 -0.07 -13.17 2.62
N ASP A 34 -0.61 -14.18 3.28
CA ASP A 34 -0.64 -15.55 2.76
C ASP A 34 -1.45 -15.61 1.45
N TYR A 35 -2.57 -14.90 1.37
CA TYR A 35 -3.37 -14.79 0.14
C TYR A 35 -2.58 -14.16 -1.01
N LEU A 36 -1.91 -13.02 -0.77
CA LEU A 36 -1.09 -12.35 -1.77
C LEU A 36 0.09 -13.21 -2.23
N GLU A 37 0.73 -13.93 -1.32
CA GLU A 37 1.83 -14.81 -1.65
C GLU A 37 1.34 -16.02 -2.47
N GLN A 38 0.27 -16.68 -2.06
CA GLN A 38 -0.25 -17.89 -2.69
C GLN A 38 -0.89 -17.62 -4.07
N HIS A 39 -1.65 -16.52 -4.20
CA HIS A 39 -2.41 -16.23 -5.42
C HIS A 39 -1.68 -15.33 -6.41
N TYR A 40 -0.75 -14.50 -5.93
CA TYR A 40 -0.06 -13.50 -6.77
C TYR A 40 1.47 -13.66 -6.80
N SER A 41 2.01 -14.65 -6.07
CA SER A 41 3.45 -14.84 -5.87
C SER A 41 4.11 -13.52 -5.44
N LEU A 42 3.44 -12.81 -4.54
CA LEU A 42 3.83 -11.49 -4.09
C LEU A 42 4.28 -11.56 -2.62
N PRO A 43 5.58 -11.76 -2.36
CA PRO A 43 6.11 -11.71 -1.00
C PRO A 43 6.11 -10.26 -0.48
N GLN A 44 6.07 -10.10 0.83
CA GLN A 44 6.06 -8.80 1.53
C GLN A 44 7.19 -7.86 1.09
N SER A 45 8.38 -8.41 0.83
CA SER A 45 9.56 -7.66 0.38
C SER A 45 9.41 -7.02 -1.01
N ALA A 46 8.42 -7.47 -1.81
CA ALA A 46 8.21 -7.03 -3.17
C ALA A 46 7.03 -6.05 -3.33
N PHE A 47 6.34 -5.68 -2.24
CA PHE A 47 5.15 -4.82 -2.31
C PHE A 47 5.41 -3.46 -2.98
N SER A 48 6.54 -2.82 -2.64
CA SER A 48 6.92 -1.52 -3.23
C SER A 48 7.26 -1.62 -4.72
N GLU A 49 7.84 -2.74 -5.15
CA GLU A 49 8.29 -2.97 -6.53
C GLU A 49 7.14 -3.38 -7.45
N ARG A 50 6.16 -4.11 -6.91
CA ARG A 50 5.02 -4.66 -7.65
C ARG A 50 3.70 -4.10 -7.11
N ILE A 51 3.64 -2.79 -6.95
CA ILE A 51 2.49 -2.12 -6.31
C ILE A 51 1.17 -2.31 -7.07
N ASP A 52 1.21 -2.46 -8.39
CA ASP A 52 0.02 -2.78 -9.20
C ASP A 52 -0.54 -4.17 -8.84
N VAL A 53 0.35 -5.13 -8.57
CA VAL A 53 -0.02 -6.49 -8.17
C VAL A 53 -0.53 -6.50 -6.73
N PHE A 54 0.08 -5.72 -5.85
CA PHE A 54 -0.41 -5.53 -4.49
C PHE A 54 -1.85 -4.96 -4.48
N ALA A 55 -2.09 -3.88 -5.23
CA ALA A 55 -3.41 -3.25 -5.33
C ALA A 55 -4.45 -4.24 -5.86
N LYS A 56 -4.13 -4.95 -6.94
CA LYS A 56 -5.05 -5.93 -7.50
C LYS A 56 -5.34 -7.10 -6.55
N GLY A 57 -4.30 -7.63 -5.92
CA GLY A 57 -4.47 -8.72 -4.96
C GLY A 57 -5.25 -8.31 -3.71
N LEU A 58 -5.08 -7.07 -3.26
CA LEU A 58 -5.83 -6.51 -2.14
C LEU A 58 -7.31 -6.29 -2.51
N GLU A 59 -7.58 -5.77 -3.71
CA GLU A 59 -8.94 -5.66 -4.27
C GLU A 59 -9.61 -7.03 -4.37
N ASP A 60 -8.91 -8.06 -4.86
CA ASP A 60 -9.50 -9.39 -4.99
C ASP A 60 -9.70 -10.09 -3.63
N CYS A 61 -8.84 -9.79 -2.65
CA CYS A 61 -8.97 -10.32 -1.29
C CYS A 61 -10.10 -9.65 -0.49
N LEU A 62 -10.26 -8.33 -0.62
CA LEU A 62 -11.13 -7.52 0.25
C LEU A 62 -12.34 -6.92 -0.47
N SER A 63 -12.42 -7.08 -1.79
CA SER A 63 -13.42 -6.44 -2.66
C SER A 63 -13.46 -4.93 -2.40
N SER A 64 -14.65 -4.36 -2.17
CA SER A 64 -14.82 -2.94 -1.83
C SER A 64 -14.07 -2.49 -0.57
N GLY A 65 -13.67 -3.42 0.30
CA GLY A 65 -12.88 -3.12 1.50
C GLY A 65 -11.44 -2.66 1.20
N ALA A 66 -10.90 -3.00 0.02
CA ALA A 66 -9.55 -2.60 -0.37
C ALA A 66 -9.39 -1.09 -0.44
N PHE A 67 -10.42 -0.36 -0.89
CA PHE A 67 -10.40 1.09 -1.00
C PHE A 67 -10.10 1.79 0.33
N ALA A 68 -10.67 1.30 1.44
CA ALA A 68 -10.44 1.88 2.76
C ALA A 68 -9.00 1.70 3.21
N VAL A 69 -8.43 0.52 2.92
CA VAL A 69 -7.05 0.16 3.26
C VAL A 69 -6.06 0.96 2.42
N GLU A 70 -6.23 0.97 1.10
CA GLU A 70 -5.41 1.73 0.16
C GLU A 70 -5.39 3.23 0.47
N SER A 71 -6.56 3.79 0.81
CA SER A 71 -6.66 5.20 1.22
C SER A 71 -5.87 5.47 2.49
N LYS A 72 -5.97 4.58 3.49
CA LYS A 72 -5.22 4.72 4.75
C LYS A 72 -3.70 4.58 4.55
N ILE A 73 -3.27 3.66 3.68
CA ILE A 73 -1.86 3.50 3.29
C ILE A 73 -1.32 4.79 2.66
N LEU A 74 -2.06 5.39 1.72
CA LEU A 74 -1.68 6.64 1.07
C LEU A 74 -1.61 7.82 2.05
N GLU A 75 -2.55 7.91 2.99
CA GLU A 75 -2.53 8.92 4.06
C GLU A 75 -1.27 8.80 4.94
N ASP A 76 -0.97 7.60 5.43
CA ASP A 76 0.17 7.38 6.32
C ASP A 76 1.51 7.60 5.58
N LEU A 77 1.61 7.17 4.31
CA LEU A 77 2.78 7.44 3.47
C LEU A 77 2.97 8.94 3.19
N SER A 78 1.88 9.64 2.89
CA SER A 78 1.89 11.10 2.71
C SER A 78 2.39 11.84 3.95
N ALA A 79 1.96 11.41 5.13
CA ALA A 79 2.38 12.00 6.40
C ALA A 79 3.87 11.81 6.65
N VAL A 80 4.44 10.65 6.27
CA VAL A 80 5.87 10.35 6.43
C VAL A 80 6.75 11.08 5.42
N TYR A 81 6.33 11.16 4.15
CA TYR A 81 7.12 11.75 3.06
C TYR A 81 6.77 13.22 2.75
N GLY A 82 5.86 13.83 3.51
CA GLY A 82 5.65 15.27 3.53
C GLY A 82 4.93 15.87 2.32
N SER A 83 4.10 15.11 1.57
CA SER A 83 3.24 15.71 0.54
C SER A 83 2.14 14.79 -0.03
N LEU A 84 0.92 14.94 0.46
CA LEU A 84 -0.33 14.96 -0.30
C LEU A 84 -1.33 15.81 0.50
N ASN A 85 -1.64 16.98 -0.05
CA ASN A 85 -2.59 17.93 0.51
C ASN A 85 -3.95 17.23 0.71
N ASN A 86 -4.43 17.22 1.96
CA ASN A 86 -5.62 16.52 2.44
C ASN A 86 -6.94 17.19 1.96
N ARG A 87 -7.02 17.52 0.67
CA ARG A 87 -8.10 18.32 0.05
C ARG A 87 -8.84 17.63 -1.10
N ASN A 88 -8.52 16.37 -1.40
CA ASN A 88 -9.04 15.68 -2.59
C ASN A 88 -9.92 14.45 -2.30
N LEU A 89 -10.21 14.12 -1.04
CA LEU A 89 -11.09 12.99 -0.71
C LEU A 89 -12.52 13.23 -1.26
N GLU A 90 -12.95 14.50 -1.38
CA GLU A 90 -14.29 14.88 -1.87
C GLU A 90 -14.42 15.01 -3.40
N ARG A 91 -13.32 14.91 -4.19
CA ARG A 91 -13.35 15.16 -5.65
C ARG A 91 -12.88 14.01 -6.54
N LYS A 92 -12.54 12.84 -6.01
CA LYS A 92 -11.73 11.83 -6.74
C LYS A 92 -12.43 10.51 -7.12
N LEU A 93 -13.75 10.49 -7.30
CA LEU A 93 -14.39 9.32 -7.92
C LEU A 93 -14.00 9.14 -9.40
N GLU A 94 -13.52 10.18 -10.08
CA GLU A 94 -13.17 10.08 -11.52
C GLU A 94 -11.74 9.59 -11.81
N ARG A 95 -10.83 9.47 -10.82
CA ARG A 95 -9.44 8.99 -11.02
C ARG A 95 -8.84 8.35 -9.76
N TYR A 96 -9.49 7.34 -9.18
CA TYR A 96 -8.85 6.53 -8.14
C TYR A 96 -7.88 5.54 -8.78
N ASP A 97 -6.58 5.86 -8.74
CA ASP A 97 -5.50 5.00 -9.21
C ASP A 97 -4.43 4.95 -8.10
N PHE A 98 -4.62 4.01 -7.17
CA PHE A 98 -3.70 3.78 -6.04
C PHE A 98 -2.26 3.51 -6.51
N PRO A 99 -2.01 2.62 -7.50
CA PRO A 99 -0.66 2.37 -8.00
C PRO A 99 0.05 3.64 -8.51
N SER A 100 -0.63 4.51 -9.26
CA SER A 100 -0.02 5.76 -9.74
C SER A 100 0.26 6.77 -8.63
N GLN A 101 -0.56 6.80 -7.59
CA GLN A 101 -0.32 7.64 -6.41
C GLN A 101 0.88 7.13 -5.61
N MET A 102 0.96 5.82 -5.39
CA MET A 102 2.13 5.19 -4.77
C MET A 102 3.42 5.52 -5.53
N ARG A 103 3.45 5.30 -6.86
CA ARG A 103 4.62 5.65 -7.70
C ARG A 103 5.04 7.13 -7.57
N THR A 104 4.08 8.03 -7.37
CA THR A 104 4.38 9.47 -7.20
C THR A 104 5.03 9.75 -5.85
N VAL A 105 4.55 9.11 -4.77
CA VAL A 105 5.15 9.21 -3.43
C VAL A 105 6.56 8.63 -3.44
N LEU A 106 6.73 7.44 -4.03
CA LEU A 106 8.02 6.76 -4.11
C LEU A 106 9.08 7.54 -4.88
N ARG A 107 8.70 8.31 -5.90
CA ARG A 107 9.64 9.16 -6.65
C ARG A 107 10.11 10.41 -5.90
N LYS A 108 9.38 10.83 -4.87
CA LYS A 108 9.68 12.03 -4.07
C LYS A 108 10.42 11.72 -2.76
N ALA A 109 10.55 10.44 -2.42
CA ALA A 109 11.22 9.89 -1.24
C ALA A 109 12.70 9.56 -1.51
#